data_AF-A0A2G9N7R8-F1
#
_entry.id   AF-A0A2G9N7R8-F1
#
_cell.length_a   1.000
_cell.length_b   1.000
_cell.length_c   1.000
_cell.angle_alpha   90.00
_cell.angle_beta   90.00
_cell.angle_gamma   90.00
#
_symmetry.space_group_name_H-M   'P 1'
#
loop_
_entity.id
_entity.type
_entity.pdbx_description
1 polymer ?
#
loop_
_entity_poly.entity_id
_entity_poly.type
_entity_poly.pdbx_seq_one_letter_code
_entity_poly.pdbx_strand_id
1 'polypeptide(L)' 'MRPKTDLDYVELYAKKLKEDNSSFKQQKKLIESQLKSSSSLFRNMFGKADFKEKARKYIKSVSSG' A
#
# COMPACT_ATOMS: atom_id res chain seq x y z
N MET A 1 28.38 0.47 -10.53
CA MET A 1 28.78 0.14 -9.16
C MET A 1 28.52 -1.35 -8.94
N ARG A 2 29.48 -2.11 -8.39
CA ARG A 2 29.24 -3.49 -7.94
C ARG A 2 28.91 -3.42 -6.44
N PRO A 3 27.67 -3.72 -6.01
CA PRO A 3 27.31 -3.71 -4.60
C PRO A 3 28.17 -4.68 -3.80
N LYS A 4 28.64 -4.28 -2.63
CA LYS A 4 29.44 -5.14 -1.73
C LYS A 4 28.73 -5.37 -0.39
N THR A 5 27.78 -4.51 -0.05
CA THR A 5 26.98 -4.56 1.18
C THR A 5 25.49 -4.44 0.86
N ASP A 6 24.63 -4.87 1.79
CA ASP A 6 23.18 -4.79 1.62
C ASP A 6 22.68 -3.35 1.39
N LEU A 7 23.33 -2.37 2.03
CA LEU A 7 23.05 -0.95 1.83
C LEU A 7 23.35 -0.47 0.39
N ASP A 8 24.39 -1.00 -0.25
CA ASP A 8 24.71 -0.68 -1.64
C ASP A 8 23.61 -1.16 -2.60
N TYR A 9 22.93 -2.27 -2.28
CA TYR A 9 21.79 -2.75 -3.06
C TYR A 9 20.58 -1.84 -2.90
N VAL A 10 20.31 -1.36 -1.69
CA VAL A 10 19.23 -0.39 -1.42
C VAL A 10 19.50 0.90 -2.19
N GLU A 11 20.73 1.41 -2.16
CA GLU A 11 21.11 2.64 -2.84
C GLU A 11 21.08 2.49 -4.37
N LEU A 12 21.56 1.36 -4.90
CA LEU A 12 21.48 1.03 -6.33
C LEU A 12 20.03 0.93 -6.81
N TYR A 13 19.16 0.29 -6.01
CA TYR A 13 17.74 0.18 -6.30
C TYR A 13 17.05 1.55 -6.28
N ALA A 14 17.33 2.37 -5.26
CA ALA A 14 16.80 3.73 -5.17
C ALA A 14 17.26 4.62 -6.33
N LYS A 15 18.51 4.48 -6.77
CA LYS A 15 19.05 5.19 -7.93
C LYS A 15 18.39 4.76 -9.23
N LYS A 16 18.22 3.45 -9.45
CA LYS A 16 17.49 2.92 -10.61
C LYS A 16 16.03 3.38 -10.64
N LEU A 17 15.36 3.46 -9.48
CA LEU A 17 13.99 4.00 -9.39
C LEU A 17 13.93 5.49 -9.80
N LYS A 18 14.93 6.30 -9.41
CA LYS A 18 14.99 7.72 -9.80
C LYS A 18 15.26 7.90 -11.30
N GLU A 19 16.12 7.06 -11.87
CA GLU A 19 16.55 7.14 -13.28
C GLU A 19 15.50 6.54 -14.23
N ASP A 20 14.82 5.47 -13.84
CA ASP A 20 13.74 4.82 -14.59
C ASP A 20 12.50 4.61 -13.71
N ASN A 21 11.59 5.58 -13.79
CA ASN A 21 10.32 5.57 -13.09
C ASN A 21 9.26 4.65 -13.73
N SER A 22 9.57 3.91 -14.79
CA SER A 22 8.60 3.01 -15.45
C SER A 22 8.08 1.92 -14.51
N SER A 23 8.97 1.31 -13.73
CA SER A 23 8.64 0.33 -12.70
C SER A 23 7.81 0.96 -11.58
N PHE A 24 8.13 2.20 -11.21
CA PHE A 24 7.34 2.96 -10.24
C PHE A 24 5.93 3.27 -10.76
N LYS A 25 5.75 3.53 -12.06
CA LYS A 25 4.41 3.72 -12.65
C LYS A 25 3.56 2.45 -12.52
N GLN A 26 4.14 1.28 -12.75
CA GLN A 26 3.42 0.01 -12.57
C GLN A 26 3.08 -0.25 -11.11
N GLN A 27 4.04 -0.09 -10.20
CA GLN A 27 3.82 -0.23 -8.76
C GLN A 27 2.78 0.77 -8.23
N LYS A 28 2.88 2.04 -8.66
CA LYS A 28 1.91 3.09 -8.35
C LYS A 28 0.51 2.71 -8.85
N LYS A 29 0.38 2.23 -10.08
CA LYS A 29 -0.90 1.77 -10.63
C LYS A 29 -1.49 0.61 -9.82
N LEU A 30 -0.66 -0.35 -9.39
CA LEU A 30 -1.08 -1.46 -8.53
C LEU A 30 -1.56 -0.95 -7.16
N ILE A 31 -0.78 -0.08 -6.52
CA ILE A 31 -1.13 0.54 -5.23
C ILE A 31 -2.44 1.33 -5.35
N GLU A 32 -2.59 2.17 -6.38
CA GLU A 32 -3.80 2.96 -6.62
C GLU A 32 -5.01 2.07 -6.89
N SER A 33 -4.86 1.00 -7.67
CA SER A 33 -5.92 0.01 -7.89
C SER A 33 -6.34 -0.65 -6.58
N GLN A 34 -5.37 -1.02 -5.74
CA GLN A 34 -5.64 -1.66 -4.46
C GLN A 34 -6.30 -0.70 -3.47
N LEU A 35 -5.86 0.56 -3.43
CA LEU A 35 -6.51 1.61 -2.64
C LEU A 35 -7.96 1.84 -3.10
N LYS A 36 -8.21 1.90 -4.41
CA LYS A 36 -9.56 2.09 -4.97
C LYS A 36 -10.47 0.91 -4.66
N SER A 37 -10.00 -0.32 -4.89
CA SER A 37 -10.75 -1.54 -4.58
C SER A 37 -11.05 -1.65 -3.09
N SER A 38 -10.05 -1.39 -2.23
CA SER A 38 -10.21 -1.42 -0.78
C SER A 38 -11.20 -0.34 -0.30
N SER A 39 -11.12 0.87 -0.85
CA SER A 39 -12.05 1.95 -0.54
C SER A 39 -13.49 1.58 -0.90
N SER A 40 -13.70 0.95 -2.06
CA SER A 40 -15.01 0.44 -2.46
C SER A 40 -15.53 -0.64 -1.50
N LEU A 41 -14.68 -1.64 -1.19
CA LEU A 41 -15.00 -2.71 -0.25
C LEU A 41 -15.37 -2.15 1.13
N PHE A 42 -14.53 -1.28 1.70
CA PHE A 42 -14.77 -0.70 3.01
C PHE A 42 -15.98 0.23 3.03
N ARG A 43 -16.27 0.95 1.94
CA ARG A 43 -17.51 1.73 1.81
C ARG A 43 -18.74 0.82 1.79
N ASN A 44 -18.66 -0.36 1.15
CA ASN A 44 -19.76 -1.34 1.18
C ASN A 44 -19.92 -1.97 2.57
N MET A 45 -18.81 -2.24 3.27
CA MET A 45 -18.83 -2.84 4.61
C MET A 45 -19.30 -1.86 5.69
N PHE A 46 -18.86 -0.61 5.65
CA PHE A 46 -19.05 0.36 6.74
C PHE A 46 -20.02 1.50 6.37
N GLY A 47 -20.39 1.65 5.10
CA GLY A 47 -21.21 2.76 4.63
C GLY A 47 -20.48 4.10 4.60
N LYS A 48 -21.19 5.18 4.22
CA LYS A 48 -20.64 6.55 4.18
C LYS A 48 -20.67 7.24 5.55
N ALA A 49 -21.70 7.00 6.36
CA ALA A 49 -21.83 7.53 7.71
C ALA A 49 -21.21 6.56 8.73
N ASP A 50 -20.49 7.12 9.71
CA ASP A 50 -19.89 6.42 10.84
C ASP A 50 -18.84 5.35 10.47
N PHE A 51 -18.14 5.56 9.35
CA PHE A 51 -17.07 4.68 8.86
C PHE A 51 -16.07 4.32 9.96
N LYS A 52 -15.58 5.32 10.70
CA LYS A 52 -14.59 5.12 11.76
C LYS A 52 -15.11 4.24 12.89
N GLU A 53 -16.36 4.42 13.29
CA GLU A 53 -16.96 3.64 14.38
C GLU A 53 -17.15 2.18 13.97
N LYS A 54 -17.72 1.95 12.78
CA LYS A 54 -17.97 0.61 12.25
C LYS A 54 -16.67 -0.14 11.93
N ALA A 55 -15.67 0.55 11.38
CA ALA A 55 -14.35 -0.02 11.16
C ALA A 55 -13.68 -0.44 12.48
N ARG A 56 -13.76 0.40 13.53
CA ARG A 56 -13.24 0.06 14.86
C ARG A 56 -13.97 -1.14 15.48
N LYS A 57 -15.30 -1.21 15.34
CA LYS A 57 -16.09 -2.38 15.78
C LYS A 57 -15.64 -3.66 15.06
N TYR A 58 -15.47 -3.61 13.75
CA TYR A 58 -14.97 -4.74 12.95
C TYR A 58 -13.57 -5.17 13.39
N ILE A 59 -12.62 -4.24 13.50
CA ILE A 59 -11.26 -4.54 13.98
C ILE A 59 -11.33 -5.21 15.35
N LYS A 60 -12.09 -4.65 16.29
CA LYS A 60 -12.26 -5.25 17.62
C LYS A 60 -12.80 -6.68 17.55
N SER A 61 -13.75 -6.97 16.66
CA SER A 61 -14.27 -8.35 16.49
C SER A 61 -13.25 -9.33 15.93
N VAL A 62 -12.35 -8.91 15.04
CA VAL A 62 -11.35 -9.80 14.42
C VAL A 62 -10.05 -9.89 15.20
N SER A 63 -9.75 -8.93 16.09
CA SER A 63 -8.56 -8.93 16.95
C SER A 63 -8.78 -9.61 18.31
N SER A 64 -10.03 -9.96 18.64
CA SER A 64 -10.40 -10.57 19.92
C SER A 64 -10.80 -12.05 19.80
N GLY A 65 -10.56 -12.66 18.65
CA GLY A 65 -10.69 -14.11 18.41
C GLY A 65 -9.31 -14.73 18.21
#